data_AF-A0A5N1IEI1-F1
#
_entry.id   AF-A0A5N1IEI1-F1
#
_cell.length_a   1.000
_cell.length_b   1.000
_cell.length_c   1.000
_cell.angle_alpha   90.00
_cell.angle_beta   90.00
_cell.angle_gamma   90.00
#
_symmetry.space_group_name_H-M   'P 1'
#
loop_
_entity.id
_entity.type
_entity.pdbx_description
1 polymer ?
#
loop_
_entity_poly.entity_id
_entity_poly.type
_entity_poly.pdbx_seq_one_letter_code
_entity_poly.pdbx_strand_id
1 'polypeptide(L)'
;MAVPLAKKRYCLCIASSKIGEEVVAFRKFMKLAPETSTTADLTVIKGLLTSNGNTNRDSIALDTSKQLTDTDIANFKRYGFSVVRRYLTGSVGVGANKRPKNLTTDEIRRITNAGLAIFPIYEDGGYEVSYFNSKQGYSDAVTAIVNARNLGFPAGTTIYFAVDVDIQDGDIDGTVDPYLRAIHNVFVNCEYEAGVYGTRNVCLHGIEDGISASFVADMSYGWSGNLGFEMPENWAFDQFVEYTIGGTDIDQVAASGSDKGSKKFRLPSTSTKPISANEALDILGSLLNLTSISFNQEYPLIKTPMLEESVEFEESFTGTGGNPTFNISNGKLDGANLSGLLGPLFNNRQATVDAVFGKMGEMRLVSSISAGSLTIKTEAPVDGKVSCSIIYNIQKLENRLLTNELSVIFKFKVVPLDFVKPNPQPVSPSPVPQPIPVPEFDFKLLTQRIGEMLKGVAIVIGVLAIIGLGIAVIPQLLPAVVLAA
;
A
#
# COMPACT_ATOMS: atom_id res chain seq x y z
N MET A 1 69.21 -27.79 2.75
CA MET A 1 68.18 -28.08 1.75
C MET A 1 66.83 -28.01 2.44
N ALA A 2 66.09 -26.92 2.25
CA ALA A 2 64.75 -26.76 2.80
C ALA A 2 63.74 -27.26 1.75
N VAL A 3 62.94 -28.25 2.12
CA VAL A 3 61.81 -28.74 1.32
C VAL A 3 60.67 -27.74 1.48
N PRO A 4 60.02 -27.27 0.40
CA PRO A 4 58.90 -26.34 0.53
C PRO A 4 57.65 -27.09 1.02
N LEU A 5 57.04 -26.60 2.10
CA LEU A 5 55.68 -26.98 2.48
C LEU A 5 54.71 -26.50 1.38
N ALA A 6 54.19 -27.45 0.63
CA ALA A 6 53.07 -27.22 -0.29
C ALA A 6 51.86 -26.72 0.51
N LYS A 7 51.45 -25.47 0.28
CA LYS A 7 50.12 -24.97 0.66
C LYS A 7 49.08 -25.85 -0.04
N LYS A 8 48.50 -26.83 0.67
CA LYS A 8 47.29 -27.52 0.23
C LYS A 8 46.17 -26.48 0.14
N ARG A 9 45.93 -25.96 -1.06
CA ARG A 9 44.65 -25.34 -1.40
C ARG A 9 43.64 -26.48 -1.39
N TYR A 10 42.73 -26.48 -0.42
CA TYR A 10 41.51 -27.27 -0.51
C TYR A 10 40.64 -26.60 -1.60
N CYS A 11 40.96 -26.90 -2.86
CA CYS A 11 40.11 -26.57 -3.99
C CYS A 11 39.15 -27.74 -4.12
N LEU A 12 37.87 -27.54 -3.80
CA LEU A 12 36.83 -28.50 -4.12
C LEU A 12 36.66 -28.48 -5.65
N CYS A 13 37.50 -29.23 -6.36
CA CYS A 13 37.51 -29.27 -7.81
C CYS A 13 36.44 -30.22 -8.33
N ILE A 14 35.68 -29.70 -9.31
CA ILE A 14 34.75 -30.38 -10.23
C ILE A 14 33.39 -30.77 -9.61
N ALA A 15 32.63 -29.73 -9.30
CA ALA A 15 31.21 -29.71 -9.57
C ALA A 15 30.93 -30.20 -11.01
N SER A 16 29.91 -31.04 -11.22
CA SER A 16 29.44 -31.39 -12.58
C SER A 16 29.17 -30.11 -13.39
N SER A 17 29.13 -30.16 -14.73
CA SER A 17 28.85 -28.97 -15.56
C SER A 17 27.63 -28.20 -15.04
N LYS A 18 26.60 -28.93 -14.61
CA LYS A 18 25.41 -28.39 -13.94
C LYS A 18 25.72 -27.61 -12.66
N ILE A 19 26.47 -28.17 -11.70
CA ILE A 19 26.79 -27.43 -10.47
C ILE A 19 27.68 -26.22 -10.78
N GLY A 20 28.57 -26.31 -11.77
CA GLY A 20 29.33 -25.16 -12.26
C GLY A 20 28.44 -24.05 -12.81
N GLU A 21 27.39 -24.40 -13.54
CA GLU A 21 26.37 -23.47 -14.05
C GLU A 21 25.57 -22.81 -12.91
N GLU A 22 25.16 -23.58 -11.89
CA GLU A 22 24.47 -23.03 -10.70
C GLU A 22 25.37 -22.07 -9.91
N VAL A 23 26.67 -22.36 -9.79
CA VAL A 23 27.63 -21.42 -9.17
C VAL A 23 27.69 -20.11 -9.95
N VAL A 24 27.72 -20.18 -11.28
CA VAL A 24 27.70 -18.98 -12.14
C VAL A 24 26.37 -18.22 -11.99
N ALA A 25 25.24 -18.93 -11.93
CA ALA A 25 23.93 -18.32 -11.73
C ALA A 25 23.88 -17.57 -10.38
N PHE A 26 24.28 -18.23 -9.29
CA PHE A 26 24.35 -17.64 -7.96
C PHE A 26 25.25 -16.39 -7.93
N ARG A 27 26.44 -16.47 -8.54
CA ARG A 27 27.35 -15.32 -8.60
C ARG A 27 26.76 -14.14 -9.34
N LYS A 28 26.14 -14.37 -10.50
CA LYS A 28 25.49 -13.31 -11.29
C LYS A 28 24.31 -12.69 -10.56
N PHE A 29 23.55 -13.53 -9.86
CA PHE A 29 22.41 -13.10 -9.05
C PHE A 29 22.89 -12.23 -7.88
N MET A 30 23.89 -12.67 -7.10
CA MET A 30 24.43 -11.96 -5.94
C MET A 30 25.51 -10.90 -6.25
N LYS A 31 25.82 -10.66 -7.54
CA LYS A 31 26.89 -9.75 -8.00
C LYS A 31 28.28 -10.06 -7.43
N LEU A 32 28.63 -11.35 -7.36
CA LEU A 32 29.88 -11.84 -6.78
C LEU A 32 30.95 -12.07 -7.85
N ALA A 33 31.95 -11.18 -7.90
CA ALA A 33 33.09 -11.32 -8.79
C ALA A 33 33.97 -12.55 -8.44
N PRO A 34 34.60 -13.20 -9.44
CA PRO A 34 34.30 -13.10 -10.87
C PRO A 34 33.01 -13.85 -11.22
N GLU A 35 32.04 -13.17 -11.84
CA GLU A 35 30.68 -13.70 -12.06
C GLU A 35 30.62 -14.94 -12.98
N THR A 36 31.63 -15.15 -13.81
CA THR A 36 31.70 -16.28 -14.76
C THR A 36 32.43 -17.51 -14.21
N SER A 37 32.95 -17.43 -12.97
CA SER A 37 33.66 -18.56 -12.38
C SER A 37 32.71 -19.67 -11.95
N THR A 38 33.01 -20.89 -12.40
CA THR A 38 32.32 -22.12 -11.97
C THR A 38 32.84 -22.67 -10.63
N THR A 39 33.80 -21.98 -10.00
CA THR A 39 34.42 -22.43 -8.75
C THR A 39 33.60 -21.96 -7.55
N ALA A 40 33.17 -22.91 -6.71
CA ALA A 40 32.62 -22.63 -5.38
C ALA A 40 33.76 -22.29 -4.40
N ASP A 41 34.27 -21.06 -4.48
CA ASP A 41 35.30 -20.55 -3.58
C ASP A 41 34.71 -20.10 -2.22
N LEU A 42 35.54 -19.53 -1.36
CA LEU A 42 35.11 -19.04 -0.05
C LEU A 42 33.95 -18.03 -0.14
N THR A 43 33.90 -17.20 -1.19
CA THR A 43 32.84 -16.21 -1.37
C THR A 43 31.52 -16.88 -1.66
N VAL A 44 31.50 -17.88 -2.53
CA VAL A 44 30.30 -18.68 -2.83
C VAL A 44 29.87 -19.49 -1.61
N ILE A 45 30.81 -20.22 -0.99
CA ILE A 45 30.50 -21.08 0.16
C ILE A 45 29.93 -20.24 1.32
N LYS A 46 30.53 -19.10 1.64
CA LYS A 46 29.99 -18.23 2.70
C LYS A 46 28.63 -17.65 2.32
N GLY A 47 28.44 -17.18 1.08
CA GLY A 47 27.15 -16.64 0.62
C GLY A 47 26.00 -17.66 0.68
N LEU A 48 26.31 -18.96 0.68
CA LEU A 48 25.33 -20.03 0.85
C LEU A 48 25.11 -20.44 2.32
N LEU A 49 26.03 -20.11 3.23
CA LEU A 49 26.02 -20.58 4.62
C LEU A 49 25.60 -19.49 5.63
N THR A 50 25.90 -18.24 5.36
CA THR A 50 25.56 -17.10 6.22
C THR A 50 24.95 -16.00 5.38
N SER A 51 23.95 -15.30 5.92
CA SER A 51 23.24 -14.24 5.19
C SER A 51 24.19 -13.15 4.70
N ASN A 52 25.07 -12.64 5.58
CA ASN A 52 26.09 -11.64 5.23
C ASN A 52 27.21 -12.14 4.30
N GLY A 53 27.23 -13.44 3.99
CA GLY A 53 28.19 -14.05 3.10
C GLY A 53 29.66 -13.78 3.44
N ASN A 54 30.47 -13.55 2.41
CA ASN A 54 31.86 -13.16 2.61
C ASN A 54 31.99 -11.65 2.81
N THR A 55 32.16 -11.22 4.06
CA THR A 55 32.31 -9.81 4.45
C THR A 55 33.53 -9.10 3.90
N ASN A 56 34.46 -9.81 3.26
CA ASN A 56 35.60 -9.22 2.53
C ASN A 56 35.28 -8.92 1.05
N ARG A 57 34.00 -9.02 0.61
CA ARG A 57 33.60 -8.70 -0.76
C ARG A 57 33.53 -7.19 -0.98
N ASP A 58 33.89 -6.74 -2.18
CA ASP A 58 33.76 -5.35 -2.57
C ASP A 58 32.30 -4.97 -2.87
N SER A 59 31.98 -3.70 -2.69
CA SER A 59 30.70 -3.13 -3.13
C SER A 59 30.83 -1.64 -3.42
N ILE A 60 29.76 -1.04 -3.95
CA ILE A 60 29.74 0.36 -4.37
C ILE A 60 28.81 1.24 -3.52
N ALA A 61 28.08 0.65 -2.59
CA ALA A 61 27.11 1.33 -1.75
C ALA A 61 27.47 1.22 -0.26
N LEU A 62 27.04 2.23 0.50
CA LEU A 62 27.13 2.22 1.96
C LEU A 62 25.89 2.87 2.56
N ASP A 63 25.65 2.60 3.83
CA ASP A 63 24.81 3.41 4.70
C ASP A 63 25.62 4.07 5.82
N THR A 64 25.14 5.24 6.27
CA THR A 64 25.46 5.74 7.60
C THR A 64 24.37 6.65 8.15
N SER A 65 24.26 6.68 9.49
CA SER A 65 23.38 7.62 10.21
C SER A 65 23.97 9.02 10.36
N LYS A 66 25.26 9.24 10.08
CA LYS A 66 25.90 10.56 10.21
C LYS A 66 25.54 11.47 9.04
N GLN A 67 25.15 12.72 9.32
CA GLN A 67 25.09 13.75 8.29
C GLN A 67 26.49 14.04 7.74
N LEU A 68 26.63 13.99 6.42
CA LEU A 68 27.93 13.94 5.77
C LEU A 68 28.55 15.31 5.52
N THR A 69 29.84 15.40 5.87
CA THR A 69 30.73 16.52 5.51
C THR A 69 31.46 16.24 4.19
N ASP A 70 32.08 17.25 3.60
CA ASP A 70 32.90 17.08 2.39
C ASP A 70 34.06 16.10 2.61
N THR A 71 34.64 16.07 3.82
CA THR A 71 35.70 15.13 4.20
C THR A 71 35.20 13.69 4.20
N ASP A 72 34.01 13.44 4.77
CA ASP A 72 33.40 12.11 4.78
C ASP A 72 33.18 11.62 3.34
N ILE A 73 32.58 12.46 2.49
CA ILE A 73 32.28 12.15 1.09
C ILE A 73 33.56 11.87 0.29
N ALA A 74 34.61 12.68 0.49
CA ALA A 74 35.91 12.46 -0.15
C ALA A 74 36.55 11.13 0.25
N ASN A 75 36.45 10.76 1.53
CA ASN A 75 36.90 9.46 2.03
C ASN A 75 36.11 8.32 1.36
N PHE A 76 34.78 8.39 1.33
CA PHE A 76 33.95 7.35 0.73
C PHE A 76 34.29 7.11 -0.75
N LYS A 77 34.51 8.20 -1.52
CA LYS A 77 34.97 8.08 -2.92
C LYS A 77 36.30 7.37 -3.06
N ARG A 78 37.27 7.68 -2.18
CA ARG A 78 38.60 7.06 -2.19
C ARG A 78 38.51 5.55 -1.93
N TYR A 79 37.53 5.11 -1.15
CA TYR A 79 37.24 3.70 -0.89
C TYR A 79 36.37 3.04 -1.98
N GLY A 80 36.01 3.75 -3.05
CA GLY A 80 35.29 3.20 -4.20
C GLY A 80 33.76 3.31 -4.13
N PHE A 81 33.22 3.95 -3.10
CA PHE A 81 31.77 4.14 -2.98
C PHE A 81 31.24 5.17 -3.97
N SER A 82 30.08 4.87 -4.53
CA SER A 82 29.38 5.72 -5.51
C SER A 82 27.89 5.91 -5.22
N VAL A 83 27.35 5.18 -4.23
CA VAL A 83 25.96 5.25 -3.79
C VAL A 83 25.93 5.31 -2.26
N VAL A 84 25.10 6.19 -1.69
CA VAL A 84 24.98 6.36 -0.24
C VAL A 84 23.52 6.30 0.14
N ARG A 85 23.19 5.44 1.09
CA ARG A 85 21.88 5.41 1.73
C ARG A 85 21.81 6.50 2.78
N ARG A 86 20.71 7.27 2.83
CA ARG A 86 20.52 8.32 3.86
C ARG A 86 19.07 8.36 4.35
N TYR A 87 18.91 8.68 5.64
CA TYR A 87 17.61 8.73 6.32
C TYR A 87 16.82 9.97 5.88
N LEU A 88 15.52 9.83 5.63
CA LEU A 88 14.64 10.96 5.35
C LEU A 88 14.38 11.81 6.59
N THR A 89 14.36 11.19 7.77
CA THR A 89 13.89 11.80 9.02
C THR A 89 14.75 11.39 10.23
N GLY A 90 14.40 11.94 11.39
CA GLY A 90 14.85 11.44 12.68
C GLY A 90 16.21 11.90 13.20
N SER A 91 16.55 11.33 14.35
CA SER A 91 17.81 11.51 15.09
C SER A 91 18.28 10.17 15.65
N VAL A 92 19.58 10.02 15.87
CA VAL A 92 20.17 8.86 16.58
C VAL A 92 20.85 9.28 17.87
N GLY A 93 21.05 8.32 18.78
CA GLY A 93 21.67 8.55 20.08
C GLY A 93 20.71 9.13 21.12
N VAL A 94 21.16 9.11 22.38
CA VAL A 94 20.38 9.58 23.54
C VAL A 94 21.16 10.63 24.33
N GLY A 95 20.45 11.46 25.08
CA GLY A 95 21.05 12.49 25.93
C GLY A 95 22.00 13.42 25.14
N ALA A 96 23.21 13.62 25.66
CA ALA A 96 24.23 14.47 25.05
C ALA A 96 24.75 13.95 23.68
N ASN A 97 24.53 12.68 23.37
CA ASN A 97 24.96 12.07 22.11
C ASN A 97 23.86 12.09 21.04
N LYS A 98 22.67 12.63 21.36
CA LYS A 98 21.57 12.75 20.39
C LYS A 98 21.97 13.72 19.27
N ARG A 99 21.93 13.24 18.03
CA ARG A 99 22.29 14.01 16.83
C ARG A 99 21.33 13.74 15.68
N PRO A 100 21.13 14.69 14.74
CA PRO A 100 20.30 14.46 13.57
C PRO A 100 20.87 13.31 12.71
N LYS A 101 19.97 12.48 12.17
CA LYS A 101 20.30 11.43 11.19
C LYS A 101 19.72 11.74 9.81
N ASN A 102 18.67 12.56 9.78
CA ASN A 102 17.96 12.98 8.58
C ASN A 102 18.86 13.68 7.55
N LEU A 103 18.56 13.47 6.28
CA LEU A 103 19.19 14.11 5.14
C LEU A 103 18.77 15.59 5.07
N THR A 104 19.67 16.43 4.58
CA THR A 104 19.39 17.87 4.34
C THR A 104 19.66 18.24 2.90
N THR A 105 19.05 19.32 2.41
CA THR A 105 19.30 19.83 1.05
C THR A 105 20.78 20.19 0.84
N ASP A 106 21.45 20.74 1.85
CA ASP A 106 22.87 21.07 1.78
C ASP A 106 23.74 19.81 1.67
N GLU A 107 23.41 18.76 2.43
CA GLU A 107 24.06 17.46 2.34
C GLU A 107 23.82 16.80 0.97
N ILE A 108 22.59 16.83 0.44
CA ILE A 108 22.27 16.36 -0.91
C ILE A 108 23.16 17.02 -1.95
N ARG A 109 23.31 18.36 -1.89
CA ARG A 109 24.19 19.09 -2.82
C ARG A 109 25.64 18.64 -2.68
N ARG A 110 26.17 18.47 -1.46
CA ARG A 110 27.55 17.98 -1.26
C ARG A 110 27.76 16.59 -1.87
N ILE A 111 26.88 15.63 -1.57
CA ILE A 111 26.98 14.25 -2.06
C ILE A 111 26.89 14.20 -3.59
N THR A 112 25.90 14.88 -4.17
CA THR A 112 25.65 14.84 -5.63
C THR A 112 26.69 15.63 -6.42
N ASN A 113 27.20 16.76 -5.92
CA ASN A 113 28.31 17.50 -6.54
C ASN A 113 29.60 16.66 -6.56
N ALA A 114 29.79 15.80 -5.56
CA ALA A 114 30.90 14.84 -5.54
C ALA A 114 30.68 13.64 -6.49
N GLY A 115 29.50 13.52 -7.11
CA GLY A 115 29.16 12.52 -8.13
C GLY A 115 28.53 11.23 -7.59
N LEU A 116 28.24 11.16 -6.29
CA LEU A 116 27.58 10.01 -5.67
C LEU A 116 26.05 10.10 -5.86
N ALA A 117 25.39 8.95 -5.84
CA ALA A 117 23.94 8.85 -5.79
C ALA A 117 23.44 8.66 -4.36
N ILE A 118 22.19 9.00 -4.11
CA ILE A 118 21.52 8.84 -2.82
C ILE A 118 20.27 7.99 -2.98
N PHE A 119 20.07 6.99 -2.14
CA PHE A 119 18.76 6.36 -1.98
C PHE A 119 18.21 6.58 -0.56
N PRO A 120 16.91 6.89 -0.42
CA PRO A 120 16.32 7.24 0.86
C PRO A 120 15.83 6.02 1.65
N ILE A 121 15.96 6.09 2.98
CA ILE A 121 15.27 5.19 3.91
C ILE A 121 14.42 5.99 4.90
N TYR A 122 13.33 5.41 5.37
CA TYR A 122 12.52 5.91 6.47
C TYR A 122 12.63 4.97 7.68
N GLU A 123 12.94 5.54 8.85
CA GLU A 123 13.07 4.82 10.12
C GLU A 123 12.97 5.82 11.29
N ASP A 124 11.76 6.07 11.79
CA ASP A 124 11.54 6.85 13.03
C ASP A 124 11.11 5.96 14.22
N GLY A 125 11.18 4.64 14.01
CA GLY A 125 10.90 3.57 14.96
C GLY A 125 11.37 2.26 14.35
N GLY A 126 10.55 1.22 14.40
CA GLY A 126 10.82 -0.03 13.68
C GLY A 126 11.81 -0.98 14.35
N TYR A 127 12.20 -0.73 15.60
CA TYR A 127 13.02 -1.63 16.43
C TYR A 127 12.19 -2.44 17.44
N GLU A 128 10.86 -2.33 17.40
CA GLU A 128 9.90 -3.06 18.24
C GLU A 128 8.79 -3.66 17.37
N VAL A 129 8.41 -4.91 17.63
CA VAL A 129 7.38 -5.62 16.84
C VAL A 129 6.02 -4.90 16.85
N SER A 130 5.63 -4.32 17.98
CA SER A 130 4.38 -3.57 18.14
C SER A 130 4.28 -2.30 17.29
N TYR A 131 5.41 -1.81 16.77
CA TYR A 131 5.45 -0.68 15.85
C TYR A 131 4.72 -1.01 14.54
N PHE A 132 4.81 -2.26 14.07
CA PHE A 132 4.31 -2.65 12.77
C PHE A 132 2.82 -2.98 12.82
N ASN A 133 2.02 -2.04 12.33
CA ASN A 133 0.59 -2.19 12.11
C ASN A 133 0.14 -1.25 10.98
N SER A 134 -1.09 -1.44 10.46
CA SER A 134 -1.63 -0.66 9.34
C SER A 134 -1.60 0.86 9.58
N LYS A 135 -2.03 1.31 10.78
CA LYS A 135 -2.11 2.74 11.10
C LYS A 135 -0.72 3.39 11.08
N GLN A 136 0.28 2.69 11.63
CA GLN A 136 1.66 3.16 11.60
C GLN A 136 2.19 3.20 10.16
N GLY A 137 1.91 2.16 9.36
CA GLY A 137 2.33 2.09 7.96
C GLY A 137 1.80 3.25 7.11
N TYR A 138 0.52 3.60 7.29
CA TYR A 138 -0.07 4.77 6.63
C TYR A 138 0.64 6.07 7.02
N SER A 139 0.80 6.32 8.33
CA SER A 139 1.44 7.54 8.86
C SER A 139 2.88 7.68 8.36
N ASP A 140 3.63 6.58 8.39
CA ASP A 140 5.01 6.52 7.94
C ASP A 140 5.13 6.76 6.45
N ALA A 141 4.25 6.16 5.64
CA ALA A 141 4.20 6.38 4.20
C ALA A 141 3.99 7.85 3.86
N VAL A 142 3.01 8.51 4.49
CA VAL A 142 2.74 9.93 4.28
C VAL A 142 3.93 10.80 4.68
N THR A 143 4.52 10.51 5.84
CA THR A 143 5.68 11.25 6.35
C THR A 143 6.87 11.11 5.41
N ALA A 144 7.14 9.90 4.94
CA ALA A 144 8.23 9.62 4.00
C ALA A 144 8.03 10.34 2.65
N ILE A 145 6.83 10.28 2.07
CA ILE A 145 6.49 10.96 0.81
C ILE A 145 6.68 12.48 0.94
N VAL A 146 6.17 13.08 2.02
CA VAL A 146 6.28 14.53 2.25
C VAL A 146 7.75 14.95 2.39
N ASN A 147 8.54 14.23 3.17
CA ASN A 147 9.96 14.53 3.34
C ASN A 147 10.75 14.34 2.05
N ALA A 148 10.48 13.27 1.29
CA ALA A 148 11.11 13.02 0.00
C ALA A 148 10.82 14.16 -1.00
N ARG A 149 9.56 14.62 -1.09
CA ARG A 149 9.17 15.78 -1.93
C ARG A 149 9.91 17.04 -1.53
N ASN A 150 9.95 17.34 -0.22
CA ASN A 150 10.57 18.56 0.28
C ASN A 150 12.11 18.56 0.12
N LEU A 151 12.73 17.38 0.15
CA LEU A 151 14.15 17.18 -0.19
C LEU A 151 14.41 17.19 -1.70
N GLY A 152 13.37 17.13 -2.52
CA GLY A 152 13.43 17.22 -3.98
C GLY A 152 13.78 15.90 -4.67
N PHE A 153 13.51 14.75 -4.05
CA PHE A 153 13.68 13.45 -4.72
C PHE A 153 12.80 13.37 -5.98
N PRO A 154 13.33 12.85 -7.10
CA PRO A 154 12.59 12.74 -8.35
C PRO A 154 11.51 11.65 -8.27
N ALA A 155 10.45 11.79 -9.07
CA ALA A 155 9.47 10.73 -9.29
C ALA A 155 10.16 9.43 -9.76
N GLY A 156 9.64 8.29 -9.32
CA GLY A 156 10.22 6.96 -9.50
C GLY A 156 11.33 6.61 -8.50
N THR A 157 11.63 7.46 -7.51
CA THR A 157 12.55 7.09 -6.42
C THR A 157 11.90 6.03 -5.55
N THR A 158 12.62 4.94 -5.28
CA THR A 158 12.24 3.96 -4.26
C THR A 158 12.57 4.49 -2.86
N ILE A 159 11.60 4.45 -1.95
CA ILE A 159 11.78 4.78 -0.53
C ILE A 159 11.72 3.49 0.27
N TYR A 160 12.80 3.15 0.97
CA TYR A 160 12.87 1.93 1.77
C TYR A 160 12.33 2.19 3.18
N PHE A 161 11.41 1.36 3.65
CA PHE A 161 10.88 1.42 5.01
C PHE A 161 11.55 0.38 5.90
N ALA A 162 12.14 0.81 7.01
CA ALA A 162 12.91 -0.07 7.87
C ALA A 162 12.03 -0.93 8.80
N VAL A 163 12.28 -2.23 8.75
CA VAL A 163 11.88 -3.25 9.72
C VAL A 163 13.16 -3.76 10.39
N ASP A 164 13.67 -2.98 11.35
CA ASP A 164 14.99 -3.17 11.98
C ASP A 164 14.89 -3.91 13.32
N VAL A 165 14.20 -5.05 13.29
CA VAL A 165 14.05 -5.94 14.44
C VAL A 165 13.91 -7.39 13.97
N ASP A 166 14.37 -8.34 14.78
CA ASP A 166 14.19 -9.77 14.50
C ASP A 166 12.74 -10.19 14.74
N ILE A 167 11.97 -10.30 13.67
CA ILE A 167 10.57 -10.74 13.69
C ILE A 167 10.52 -12.22 13.29
N GLN A 168 9.86 -13.01 14.14
CA GLN A 168 9.64 -14.43 13.87
C GLN A 168 8.60 -14.58 12.76
N ASP A 169 8.78 -15.59 11.91
CA ASP A 169 7.89 -15.93 10.80
C ASP A 169 6.40 -15.89 11.17
N GLY A 170 6.03 -16.54 12.29
CA GLY A 170 4.65 -16.59 12.76
C GLY A 170 4.04 -15.26 13.23
N ASP A 171 4.83 -14.21 13.40
CA ASP A 171 4.37 -12.87 13.80
C ASP A 171 4.25 -11.90 12.60
N ILE A 172 4.84 -12.22 11.44
CA ILE A 172 4.91 -11.32 10.27
C ILE A 172 3.51 -11.00 9.74
N ASP A 173 2.68 -12.02 9.48
CA ASP A 173 1.30 -11.91 8.97
C ASP A 173 0.44 -10.94 9.81
N GLY A 174 0.66 -10.91 11.11
CA GLY A 174 -0.10 -10.10 12.06
C GLY A 174 0.45 -8.69 12.29
N THR A 175 1.65 -8.38 11.79
CA THR A 175 2.38 -7.15 12.14
C THR A 175 2.94 -6.42 10.92
N VAL A 176 4.02 -6.94 10.34
CA VAL A 176 4.74 -6.38 9.19
C VAL A 176 3.87 -6.34 7.96
N ASP A 177 3.12 -7.41 7.70
CA ASP A 177 2.25 -7.55 6.55
C ASP A 177 1.19 -6.42 6.47
N PRO A 178 0.37 -6.19 7.53
CA PRO A 178 -0.52 -5.04 7.59
C PRO A 178 0.20 -3.69 7.42
N TYR A 179 1.41 -3.55 7.96
CA TYR A 179 2.22 -2.34 7.84
C TYR A 179 2.66 -2.08 6.39
N LEU A 180 3.19 -3.09 5.70
CA LEU A 180 3.65 -2.98 4.30
C LEU A 180 2.49 -2.81 3.33
N ARG A 181 1.36 -3.50 3.52
CA ARG A 181 0.15 -3.27 2.71
C ARG A 181 -0.39 -1.85 2.86
N ALA A 182 -0.38 -1.29 4.07
CA ALA A 182 -0.77 0.09 4.29
C ALA A 182 0.15 1.08 3.56
N ILE A 183 1.47 0.84 3.57
CA ILE A 183 2.44 1.62 2.79
C ILE A 183 2.15 1.51 1.30
N HIS A 184 2.04 0.29 0.77
CA HIS A 184 1.75 0.04 -0.64
C HIS A 184 0.49 0.80 -1.11
N ASN A 185 -0.59 0.71 -0.33
CA ASN A 185 -1.87 1.38 -0.63
C ASN A 185 -1.77 2.91 -0.70
N VAL A 186 -0.84 3.55 0.02
CA VAL A 186 -0.56 4.98 -0.11
C VAL A 186 0.30 5.25 -1.34
N PHE A 187 1.29 4.38 -1.60
CA PHE A 187 2.29 4.57 -2.65
C PHE A 187 1.73 4.41 -4.07
N VAL A 188 0.73 3.56 -4.30
CA VAL A 188 0.04 3.43 -5.60
C VAL A 188 -0.60 4.74 -6.09
N ASN A 189 -0.80 5.71 -5.19
CA ASN A 189 -1.36 7.03 -5.49
C ASN A 189 -0.33 8.16 -5.39
N CYS A 190 0.96 7.86 -5.35
CA CYS A 190 2.04 8.85 -5.33
C CYS A 190 3.06 8.63 -6.46
N GLU A 191 4.06 9.50 -6.54
CA GLU A 191 5.10 9.48 -7.57
C GLU A 191 6.34 8.66 -7.20
N TYR A 192 6.35 7.98 -6.05
CA TYR A 192 7.47 7.18 -5.54
C TYR A 192 7.10 5.69 -5.50
N GLU A 193 8.12 4.85 -5.42
CA GLU A 193 7.96 3.40 -5.24
C GLU A 193 8.26 3.01 -3.79
N ALA A 194 7.56 2.01 -3.27
CA ALA A 194 7.80 1.50 -1.92
C ALA A 194 8.87 0.40 -1.96
N GLY A 195 9.88 0.51 -1.10
CA GLY A 195 10.86 -0.53 -0.81
C GLY A 195 10.80 -0.94 0.67
N VAL A 196 11.36 -2.08 1.02
CA VAL A 196 11.49 -2.52 2.41
C VAL A 196 12.94 -2.77 2.76
N TYR A 197 13.36 -2.33 3.96
CA TYR A 197 14.57 -2.81 4.59
C TYR A 197 14.21 -3.78 5.70
N GLY A 198 14.81 -4.96 5.72
CA GLY A 198 14.52 -5.98 6.74
C GLY A 198 15.23 -7.30 6.46
N THR A 199 14.94 -8.31 7.27
CA THR A 199 15.45 -9.66 7.05
C THR A 199 14.99 -10.21 5.69
N ARG A 200 15.65 -11.28 5.22
CA ARG A 200 15.23 -12.00 4.01
C ARG A 200 13.76 -12.40 4.07
N ASN A 201 13.30 -12.95 5.20
CA ASN A 201 11.91 -13.34 5.36
C ASN A 201 10.93 -12.15 5.23
N VAL A 202 11.23 -11.04 5.91
CA VAL A 202 10.43 -9.80 5.79
C VAL A 202 10.39 -9.30 4.34
N CYS A 203 11.51 -9.38 3.64
CA CYS A 203 11.58 -8.95 2.24
C CYS A 203 10.77 -9.85 1.30
N LEU A 204 10.74 -11.17 1.55
CA LEU A 204 9.92 -12.12 0.80
C LEU A 204 8.42 -11.84 0.99
N HIS A 205 7.98 -11.62 2.23
CA HIS A 205 6.61 -11.15 2.52
C HIS A 205 6.30 -9.81 1.85
N GLY A 206 7.26 -8.87 1.88
CA GLY A 206 7.11 -7.59 1.20
C GLY A 206 6.82 -7.71 -0.30
N ILE A 207 7.42 -8.69 -1.00
CA ILE A 207 7.10 -8.96 -2.41
C ILE A 207 5.61 -9.31 -2.57
N GLU A 208 5.09 -10.19 -1.71
CA GLU A 208 3.70 -10.62 -1.74
C GLU A 208 2.73 -9.46 -1.43
N ASP A 209 3.16 -8.51 -0.60
CA ASP A 209 2.42 -7.30 -0.25
C ASP A 209 2.58 -6.12 -1.23
N GLY A 210 3.26 -6.34 -2.36
CA GLY A 210 3.38 -5.35 -3.43
C GLY A 210 4.52 -4.35 -3.26
N ILE A 211 5.51 -4.65 -2.42
CA ILE A 211 6.74 -3.86 -2.29
C ILE A 211 7.66 -4.11 -3.50
N SER A 212 8.15 -3.03 -4.09
CA SER A 212 8.82 -3.05 -5.40
C SER A 212 10.31 -3.42 -5.32
N ALA A 213 10.96 -3.22 -4.17
CA ALA A 213 12.38 -3.52 -4.00
C ALA A 213 12.75 -3.85 -2.55
N SER A 214 13.77 -4.70 -2.40
CA SER A 214 14.30 -5.12 -1.09
C SER A 214 15.68 -4.56 -0.81
N PHE A 215 15.88 -4.00 0.39
CA PHE A 215 17.17 -3.68 0.97
C PHE A 215 17.42 -4.64 2.14
N VAL A 216 18.19 -5.69 1.90
CA VAL A 216 18.24 -6.84 2.81
C VAL A 216 19.22 -6.60 3.96
N ALA A 217 18.76 -6.82 5.20
CA ALA A 217 19.51 -6.69 6.45
C ALA A 217 20.37 -7.94 6.74
N ASP A 218 21.15 -8.38 5.75
CA ASP A 218 21.90 -9.65 5.81
C ASP A 218 23.04 -9.62 6.84
N MET A 219 23.52 -8.42 7.23
CA MET A 219 24.52 -8.19 8.28
C MET A 219 24.05 -8.74 9.64
N SER A 220 22.74 -8.72 9.90
CA SER A 220 22.11 -9.30 11.09
C SER A 220 22.00 -10.82 10.97
N TYR A 221 23.13 -11.50 10.79
CA TYR A 221 23.20 -12.94 10.48
C TYR A 221 22.70 -13.87 11.60
N GLY A 222 22.48 -13.34 12.80
CA GLY A 222 21.90 -14.05 13.93
C GLY A 222 20.38 -13.93 14.03
N TRP A 223 19.74 -13.08 13.23
CA TRP A 223 18.29 -12.89 13.26
C TRP A 223 17.58 -14.04 12.58
N SER A 224 16.50 -14.52 13.21
CA SER A 224 15.71 -15.66 12.76
C SER A 224 15.23 -15.53 11.30
N GLY A 225 14.80 -14.33 10.89
CA GLY A 225 14.34 -14.06 9.53
C GLY A 225 15.45 -14.11 8.44
N ASN A 226 16.72 -14.27 8.83
CA ASN A 226 17.85 -14.48 7.91
C ASN A 226 18.34 -15.93 7.89
N LEU A 227 17.80 -16.80 8.76
CA LEU A 227 18.22 -18.19 8.88
C LEU A 227 17.32 -19.11 8.06
N GLY A 228 17.85 -19.60 6.93
CA GLY A 228 17.14 -20.58 6.09
C GLY A 228 16.21 -19.96 5.04
N PHE A 229 16.18 -18.64 4.95
CA PHE A 229 15.43 -17.91 3.92
C PHE A 229 16.32 -17.56 2.73
N GLU A 230 15.76 -17.68 1.53
CA GLU A 230 16.45 -17.30 0.30
C GLU A 230 16.53 -15.78 0.15
N MET A 231 17.44 -15.33 -0.69
CA MET A 231 17.55 -13.92 -1.03
C MET A 231 16.38 -13.52 -1.93
N PRO A 232 15.66 -12.42 -1.65
CA PRO A 232 14.51 -12.00 -2.45
C PRO A 232 14.93 -11.64 -3.89
N GLU A 233 14.12 -12.04 -4.88
CA GLU A 233 14.43 -11.79 -6.29
C GLU A 233 14.47 -10.29 -6.64
N ASN A 234 13.72 -9.46 -5.92
CA ASN A 234 13.68 -8.01 -6.09
C ASN A 234 14.75 -7.26 -5.27
N TRP A 235 15.80 -7.94 -4.77
CA TRP A 235 16.85 -7.28 -4.00
C TRP A 235 17.53 -6.17 -4.82
N ALA A 236 17.57 -4.98 -4.25
CA ALA A 236 18.28 -3.82 -4.77
C ALA A 236 19.60 -3.62 -4.03
N PHE A 237 19.54 -3.81 -2.72
CA PHE A 237 20.65 -3.58 -1.80
C PHE A 237 20.74 -4.72 -0.77
N ASP A 238 21.94 -4.98 -0.26
CA ASP A 238 22.24 -6.03 0.73
C ASP A 238 23.31 -5.50 1.69
N GLN A 239 22.94 -5.21 2.94
CA GLN A 239 23.85 -4.76 3.99
C GLN A 239 24.56 -5.97 4.59
N PHE A 240 25.90 -5.95 4.70
CA PHE A 240 26.62 -7.17 5.11
C PHE A 240 27.78 -7.00 6.10
N VAL A 241 28.31 -5.78 6.30
CA VAL A 241 29.39 -5.57 7.27
C VAL A 241 29.47 -4.11 7.71
N GLU A 242 29.79 -3.87 8.97
CA GLU A 242 30.03 -2.52 9.54
C GLU A 242 31.51 -2.30 9.80
N TYR A 243 31.99 -1.08 9.54
CA TYR A 243 33.32 -0.60 9.94
C TYR A 243 33.43 0.93 9.85
N THR A 244 34.53 1.48 10.35
CA THR A 244 34.77 2.93 10.36
C THR A 244 35.66 3.38 9.21
N ILE A 245 35.27 4.44 8.50
CA ILE A 245 36.11 5.16 7.53
C ILE A 245 36.29 6.60 7.99
N GLY A 246 37.54 6.99 8.28
CA GLY A 246 37.87 8.39 8.59
C GLY A 246 37.10 8.96 9.80
N GLY A 247 36.74 8.12 10.77
CA GLY A 247 35.96 8.51 11.96
C GLY A 247 34.44 8.50 11.76
N THR A 248 33.95 7.95 10.63
CA THR A 248 32.52 7.74 10.38
C THR A 248 32.25 6.25 10.26
N ASP A 249 31.39 5.74 11.13
CA ASP A 249 30.89 4.37 11.07
C ASP A 249 29.93 4.24 9.88
N ILE A 250 30.14 3.19 9.09
CA ILE A 250 29.35 2.87 7.92
C ILE A 250 28.98 1.40 7.93
N ASP A 251 27.82 1.09 7.36
CA ASP A 251 27.50 -0.26 6.93
C ASP A 251 27.75 -0.35 5.43
N GLN A 252 28.55 -1.32 5.03
CA GLN A 252 28.81 -1.58 3.63
C GLN A 252 27.65 -2.39 3.03
N VAL A 253 27.22 -1.93 1.85
CA VAL A 253 26.02 -2.40 1.16
C VAL A 253 26.38 -2.86 -0.25
N ALA A 254 26.04 -4.10 -0.60
CA ALA A 254 26.07 -4.62 -1.96
C ALA A 254 24.90 -4.05 -2.76
N ALA A 255 25.07 -3.88 -4.07
CA ALA A 255 24.05 -3.34 -4.95
C ALA A 255 23.83 -4.27 -6.15
N SER A 256 22.59 -4.66 -6.41
CA SER A 256 22.25 -5.50 -7.56
C SER A 256 22.27 -4.73 -8.88
N GLY A 257 22.14 -3.40 -8.80
CA GLY A 257 22.04 -2.48 -9.91
C GLY A 257 20.62 -2.21 -10.41
N SER A 258 19.60 -2.82 -9.79
CA SER A 258 18.18 -2.50 -10.06
C SER A 258 17.84 -1.08 -9.62
N ASP A 259 18.32 -0.68 -8.44
CA ASP A 259 18.28 0.70 -7.95
C ASP A 259 19.69 1.33 -8.04
N LYS A 260 19.76 2.51 -8.65
CA LYS A 260 21.01 3.27 -8.86
C LYS A 260 21.12 4.48 -7.92
N GLY A 261 20.10 4.73 -7.11
CA GLY A 261 19.91 5.95 -6.36
C GLY A 261 19.69 7.19 -7.25
N SER A 262 19.39 8.30 -6.60
CA SER A 262 19.14 9.59 -7.21
C SER A 262 20.40 10.46 -7.21
N LYS A 263 20.71 11.05 -8.37
CA LYS A 263 21.74 12.09 -8.53
C LYS A 263 21.19 13.47 -8.86
N LYS A 264 19.91 13.55 -9.20
CA LYS A 264 19.25 14.79 -9.63
C LYS A 264 18.08 15.06 -8.71
N PHE A 265 18.10 16.24 -8.10
CA PHE A 265 17.09 16.69 -7.16
C PHE A 265 16.48 17.99 -7.66
N ARG A 266 15.17 18.12 -7.50
CA ARG A 266 14.44 19.35 -7.84
C ARG A 266 13.59 19.75 -6.66
N LEU A 267 14.03 20.79 -5.95
CA LEU A 267 13.25 21.36 -4.86
C LEU A 267 11.91 21.87 -5.40
N PRO A 268 10.80 21.61 -4.68
CA PRO A 268 9.51 22.15 -5.07
C PRO A 268 9.48 23.67 -4.84
N SER A 269 8.66 24.38 -5.61
CA SER A 269 8.45 25.83 -5.44
C SER A 269 7.80 26.19 -4.10
N THR A 270 7.07 25.24 -3.51
CA THR A 270 6.42 25.35 -2.20
C THR A 270 6.57 24.03 -1.46
N SER A 271 6.79 24.08 -0.15
CA SER A 271 6.79 22.87 0.69
C SER A 271 5.46 22.13 0.55
N THR A 272 5.53 20.81 0.39
CA THR A 272 4.34 19.97 0.50
C THR A 272 3.93 19.95 1.97
N LYS A 273 2.71 20.40 2.27
CA LYS A 273 2.14 20.34 3.63
C LYS A 273 0.97 19.35 3.61
N PRO A 274 1.04 18.22 4.35
CA PRO A 274 -0.12 17.36 4.52
C PRO A 274 -1.22 18.11 5.31
N ILE A 275 -2.43 17.58 5.31
CA ILE A 275 -3.52 18.05 6.18
C ILE A 275 -3.72 17.06 7.32
N SER A 276 -3.99 17.55 8.52
CA SER A 276 -4.44 16.70 9.62
C SER A 276 -5.86 16.20 9.39
N ALA A 277 -6.25 15.11 10.08
CA ALA A 277 -7.63 14.63 10.05
C ALA A 277 -8.62 15.71 10.54
N ASN A 278 -8.25 16.53 11.53
CA ASN A 278 -9.08 17.65 12.00
C ASN A 278 -9.23 18.76 10.96
N GLU A 279 -8.14 19.18 10.30
CA GLU A 279 -8.23 20.14 9.18
C GLU A 279 -9.08 19.57 8.03
N ALA A 280 -8.94 18.28 7.73
CA ALA A 280 -9.77 17.61 6.72
C ALA A 280 -11.25 17.58 7.13
N LEU A 281 -11.53 17.32 8.41
CA LEU A 281 -12.88 17.33 8.98
C LEU A 281 -13.53 18.71 8.81
N ASP A 282 -12.82 19.80 9.09
CA ASP A 282 -13.34 21.16 8.88
C ASP A 282 -13.72 21.45 7.41
N ILE A 283 -12.88 20.99 6.47
CA ILE A 283 -13.15 21.10 5.03
C ILE A 283 -14.40 20.30 4.66
N LEU A 284 -14.49 19.05 5.12
CA LEU A 284 -15.62 18.15 4.84
C LEU A 284 -16.92 18.64 5.45
N GLY A 285 -16.88 19.15 6.68
CA GLY A 285 -18.01 19.80 7.34
C GLY A 285 -18.51 20.99 6.51
N SER A 286 -17.60 21.83 6.04
CA SER A 286 -17.93 22.96 5.16
C SER A 286 -18.55 22.51 3.83
N LEU A 287 -18.05 21.42 3.22
CA LEU A 287 -18.61 20.86 1.98
C LEU A 287 -20.03 20.29 2.17
N LEU A 288 -20.33 19.79 3.37
CA LEU A 288 -21.62 19.20 3.73
C LEU A 288 -22.55 20.15 4.48
N ASN A 289 -22.16 21.42 4.65
CA ASN A 289 -22.87 22.42 5.45
C ASN A 289 -23.12 21.99 6.91
N LEU A 290 -22.17 21.27 7.49
CA LEU A 290 -22.17 20.86 8.90
C LEU A 290 -21.22 21.75 9.71
N THR A 291 -21.58 21.98 10.98
CA THR A 291 -20.77 22.74 11.93
C THR A 291 -20.64 21.96 13.24
N SER A 292 -19.56 22.18 13.99
CA SER A 292 -19.30 21.51 15.27
C SER A 292 -19.30 19.98 15.17
N ILE A 293 -18.65 19.45 14.13
CA ILE A 293 -18.54 18.01 13.90
C ILE A 293 -17.33 17.40 14.60
N SER A 294 -17.42 16.12 14.92
CA SER A 294 -16.41 15.30 15.57
C SER A 294 -16.43 13.89 15.02
N PHE A 295 -15.31 13.17 15.19
CA PHE A 295 -15.22 11.76 14.81
C PHE A 295 -16.15 10.87 15.62
N ASN A 296 -16.56 9.75 15.01
CA ASN A 296 -17.40 8.70 15.61
C ASN A 296 -18.76 9.23 16.12
N GLN A 297 -19.27 10.26 15.46
CA GLN A 297 -20.59 10.81 15.71
C GLN A 297 -21.37 10.88 14.39
N GLU A 298 -22.62 10.46 14.45
CA GLU A 298 -23.53 10.47 13.30
C GLU A 298 -24.33 11.79 13.23
N TYR A 299 -24.35 12.39 12.04
CA TYR A 299 -25.02 13.66 11.75
C TYR A 299 -26.12 13.45 10.70
N PRO A 300 -27.40 13.73 11.03
CA PRO A 300 -28.48 13.58 10.06
C PRO A 300 -28.39 14.64 8.96
N LEU A 301 -28.52 14.23 7.70
CA LEU A 301 -28.55 15.10 6.52
C LEU A 301 -29.97 15.25 5.97
N ILE A 302 -30.69 14.13 5.82
CA ILE A 302 -32.07 14.09 5.34
C ILE A 302 -32.89 13.18 6.26
N LYS A 303 -34.11 13.61 6.60
CA LYS A 303 -35.06 12.77 7.34
C LYS A 303 -36.46 12.92 6.76
N THR A 304 -36.88 11.93 6.00
CA THR A 304 -38.23 11.83 5.41
C THR A 304 -38.83 10.46 5.74
N PRO A 305 -40.15 10.25 5.57
CA PRO A 305 -40.75 8.94 5.75
C PRO A 305 -40.19 7.84 4.83
N MET A 306 -39.63 8.20 3.67
CA MET A 306 -39.12 7.26 2.67
C MET A 306 -37.60 7.09 2.69
N LEU A 307 -36.87 8.10 3.20
CA LEU A 307 -35.41 8.17 3.19
C LEU A 307 -34.90 8.86 4.45
N GLU A 308 -34.03 8.19 5.17
CA GLU A 308 -33.17 8.76 6.20
C GLU A 308 -31.73 8.70 5.68
N GLU A 309 -31.04 9.83 5.70
CA GLU A 309 -29.62 9.96 5.36
C GLU A 309 -28.89 10.60 6.53
N SER A 310 -27.74 10.04 6.86
CA SER A 310 -26.80 10.60 7.82
C SER A 310 -25.36 10.44 7.33
N VAL A 311 -24.46 11.17 7.95
CA VAL A 311 -23.03 11.06 7.71
C VAL A 311 -22.28 10.89 9.02
N GLU A 312 -21.25 10.06 9.01
CA GLU A 312 -20.30 9.86 10.10
C GLU A 312 -18.88 9.99 9.56
N PHE A 313 -17.96 10.43 10.41
CA PHE A 313 -16.54 10.55 10.10
C PHE A 313 -15.76 9.65 11.05
N GLU A 314 -14.84 8.85 10.53
CA GLU A 314 -13.97 7.99 11.33
C GLU A 314 -12.50 8.27 11.03
N GLU A 315 -11.66 8.25 12.07
CA GLU A 315 -10.20 8.41 11.96
C GLU A 315 -9.50 7.05 11.71
N SER A 316 -10.10 6.27 10.82
CA SER A 316 -9.63 4.97 10.35
C SER A 316 -10.28 4.66 9.01
N PHE A 317 -9.63 3.85 8.19
CA PHE A 317 -10.28 3.31 7.00
C PHE A 317 -11.29 2.23 7.36
N THR A 318 -12.45 2.28 6.70
CA THR A 318 -13.55 1.35 6.94
C THR A 318 -14.03 0.70 5.65
N GLY A 319 -14.67 -0.46 5.80
CA GLY A 319 -15.22 -1.19 4.65
C GLY A 319 -14.21 -1.79 3.70
N THR A 320 -12.99 -2.01 4.18
CA THR A 320 -11.98 -2.80 3.48
C THR A 320 -12.37 -4.28 3.51
N GLY A 321 -12.51 -4.91 2.33
CA GLY A 321 -12.73 -6.36 2.18
C GLY A 321 -14.18 -6.78 1.92
N GLY A 322 -14.36 -7.68 0.93
CA GLY A 322 -15.63 -8.35 0.59
C GLY A 322 -16.73 -7.47 -0.03
N ASN A 323 -16.54 -6.15 -0.08
CA ASN A 323 -17.51 -5.18 -0.59
C ASN A 323 -17.00 -4.54 -1.89
N PRO A 324 -17.89 -4.15 -2.83
CA PRO A 324 -17.52 -3.39 -4.01
C PRO A 324 -16.75 -2.12 -3.61
N THR A 325 -15.51 -2.01 -4.09
CA THR A 325 -14.59 -0.90 -3.79
C THR A 325 -14.08 -0.29 -5.09
N PHE A 326 -14.03 1.03 -5.16
CA PHE A 326 -13.69 1.81 -6.35
C PHE A 326 -12.59 2.80 -6.03
N ASN A 327 -11.59 2.90 -6.88
CA ASN A 327 -10.51 3.86 -6.69
C ASN A 327 -10.97 5.27 -7.09
N ILE A 328 -10.59 6.25 -6.28
CA ILE A 328 -10.73 7.68 -6.59
C ILE A 328 -9.34 8.19 -6.95
N SER A 329 -9.21 8.77 -8.14
CA SER A 329 -7.98 9.41 -8.59
C SER A 329 -8.30 10.74 -9.28
N ASN A 330 -7.61 11.81 -8.90
CA ASN A 330 -7.81 13.15 -9.43
C ASN A 330 -9.29 13.61 -9.42
N GLY A 331 -10.01 13.32 -8.33
CA GLY A 331 -11.43 13.67 -8.18
C GLY A 331 -12.38 12.84 -9.05
N LYS A 332 -11.93 11.72 -9.61
CA LYS A 332 -12.73 10.84 -10.49
C LYS A 332 -12.72 9.41 -9.99
N LEU A 333 -13.88 8.77 -10.08
CA LEU A 333 -14.04 7.33 -9.83
C LEU A 333 -13.60 6.51 -11.05
N ASP A 334 -13.08 5.31 -10.83
CA ASP A 334 -12.85 4.34 -11.89
C ASP A 334 -14.19 3.85 -12.50
N GLY A 335 -14.47 4.30 -13.72
CA GLY A 335 -15.75 4.05 -14.40
C GLY A 335 -15.96 2.62 -14.90
N ALA A 336 -14.89 1.84 -15.13
CA ALA A 336 -15.01 0.48 -15.66
C ALA A 336 -15.57 -0.48 -14.61
N ASN A 337 -15.03 -0.44 -13.39
CA ASN A 337 -15.49 -1.26 -12.27
C ASN A 337 -16.92 -0.87 -11.83
N LEU A 338 -17.23 0.42 -11.82
CA LEU A 338 -18.55 0.90 -11.39
C LEU A 338 -19.65 0.56 -12.41
N SER A 339 -19.33 0.54 -13.70
CA SER A 339 -20.27 0.08 -14.74
C SER A 339 -20.63 -1.40 -14.59
N GLY A 340 -19.70 -2.24 -14.13
CA GLY A 340 -19.99 -3.65 -13.83
C GLY A 340 -20.95 -3.83 -12.65
N LEU A 341 -20.84 -2.97 -11.62
CA LEU A 341 -21.75 -3.01 -10.46
C LEU A 341 -23.14 -2.44 -10.81
N LEU A 342 -23.18 -1.27 -11.45
CA LEU A 342 -24.42 -0.55 -11.73
C LEU A 342 -25.14 -1.05 -12.99
N GLY A 343 -24.42 -1.65 -13.93
CA GLY A 343 -24.96 -2.19 -15.17
C GLY A 343 -26.17 -3.10 -14.92
N PRO A 344 -26.03 -4.21 -14.17
CA PRO A 344 -27.14 -5.09 -13.84
C PRO A 344 -28.32 -4.35 -13.18
N LEU A 345 -28.02 -3.35 -12.35
CA LEU A 345 -29.03 -2.54 -11.66
C LEU A 345 -29.83 -1.63 -12.58
N PHE A 346 -29.29 -1.25 -13.74
CA PHE A 346 -29.97 -0.42 -14.74
C PHE A 346 -30.26 -1.19 -16.04
N ASN A 347 -30.39 -2.52 -15.94
CA ASN A 347 -30.62 -3.41 -17.08
C ASN A 347 -29.61 -3.18 -18.23
N ASN A 348 -28.36 -2.95 -17.85
CA ASN A 348 -27.21 -2.64 -18.70
C ASN A 348 -27.44 -1.48 -19.67
N ARG A 349 -28.30 -0.51 -19.31
CA ARG A 349 -28.45 0.74 -20.07
C ARG A 349 -27.25 1.64 -19.82
N GLN A 350 -26.24 1.51 -20.68
CA GLN A 350 -24.97 2.25 -20.55
C GLN A 350 -25.18 3.75 -20.39
N ALA A 351 -26.07 4.37 -21.17
CA ALA A 351 -26.37 5.81 -21.05
C ALA A 351 -26.91 6.23 -19.67
N THR A 352 -27.67 5.36 -19.00
CA THR A 352 -28.17 5.61 -17.64
C THR A 352 -27.05 5.45 -16.61
N VAL A 353 -26.23 4.39 -16.76
CA VAL A 353 -25.05 4.15 -15.92
C VAL A 353 -24.05 5.30 -16.02
N ASP A 354 -23.79 5.79 -17.23
CA ASP A 354 -22.90 6.91 -17.52
C ASP A 354 -23.43 8.22 -16.93
N ALA A 355 -24.75 8.46 -16.99
CA ALA A 355 -25.37 9.65 -16.40
C ALA A 355 -25.29 9.64 -14.87
N VAL A 356 -25.51 8.49 -14.25
CA VAL A 356 -25.37 8.26 -12.81
C VAL A 356 -23.91 8.47 -12.38
N PHE A 357 -22.96 7.90 -13.14
CA PHE A 357 -21.52 8.11 -12.95
C PHE A 357 -21.11 9.58 -13.04
N GLY A 358 -21.53 10.26 -14.12
CA GLY A 358 -21.24 11.68 -14.34
C GLY A 358 -21.71 12.54 -13.17
N LYS A 359 -22.91 12.27 -12.67
CA LYS A 359 -23.45 13.01 -11.52
C LYS A 359 -22.74 12.74 -10.19
N MET A 360 -22.34 11.49 -9.92
CA MET A 360 -21.53 11.20 -8.72
C MET A 360 -20.16 11.90 -8.79
N GLY A 361 -19.54 11.94 -9.97
CA GLY A 361 -18.27 12.66 -10.19
C GLY A 361 -18.40 14.19 -10.08
N GLU A 362 -19.58 14.74 -10.39
CA GLU A 362 -19.89 16.18 -10.24
C GLU A 362 -20.07 16.60 -8.77
N MET A 363 -20.18 15.65 -7.82
CA MET A 363 -20.35 16.02 -6.41
C MET A 363 -19.15 16.77 -5.87
N ARG A 364 -19.41 17.85 -5.12
CA ARG A 364 -18.37 18.67 -4.48
C ARG A 364 -17.46 17.86 -3.56
N LEU A 365 -18.02 16.87 -2.86
CA LEU A 365 -17.24 15.97 -2.02
C LEU A 365 -16.26 15.13 -2.85
N VAL A 366 -16.75 14.42 -3.87
CA VAL A 366 -15.93 13.51 -4.70
C VAL A 366 -14.84 14.29 -5.44
N SER A 367 -15.18 15.43 -6.02
CA SER A 367 -14.21 16.30 -6.70
C SER A 367 -13.14 16.88 -5.77
N SER A 368 -13.41 16.98 -4.46
CA SER A 368 -12.42 17.40 -3.46
C SER A 368 -11.48 16.26 -3.06
N ILE A 369 -11.88 14.99 -3.22
CA ILE A 369 -11.05 13.81 -2.92
C ILE A 369 -10.14 13.52 -4.12
N SER A 370 -8.87 13.90 -4.01
CA SER A 370 -7.89 13.75 -5.09
C SER A 370 -7.27 12.34 -5.16
N ALA A 371 -7.31 11.58 -4.06
CA ALA A 371 -6.94 10.17 -4.00
C ALA A 371 -7.67 9.49 -2.85
N GLY A 372 -8.12 8.25 -3.04
CA GLY A 372 -8.83 7.48 -2.03
C GLY A 372 -9.58 6.31 -2.63
N SER A 373 -10.54 5.77 -1.89
CA SER A 373 -11.48 4.78 -2.40
C SER A 373 -12.90 5.04 -1.94
N LEU A 374 -13.85 4.50 -2.70
CA LEU A 374 -15.28 4.47 -2.39
C LEU A 374 -15.67 3.00 -2.19
N THR A 375 -16.27 2.67 -1.06
CA THR A 375 -16.86 1.35 -0.79
C THR A 375 -18.36 1.49 -0.60
N ILE A 376 -19.13 0.57 -1.18
CA ILE A 376 -20.58 0.47 -0.95
C ILE A 376 -20.86 -0.78 -0.10
N LYS A 377 -21.52 -0.60 1.04
CA LYS A 377 -22.01 -1.68 1.90
C LYS A 377 -23.53 -1.71 1.90
N THR A 378 -24.11 -2.90 1.88
CA THR A 378 -25.54 -3.10 2.04
C THR A 378 -25.81 -4.07 3.18
N GLU A 379 -26.84 -3.80 3.97
CA GLU A 379 -27.29 -4.70 5.03
C GLU A 379 -28.57 -5.43 4.61
N ALA A 380 -28.86 -6.55 5.27
CA ALA A 380 -30.14 -7.24 5.08
C ALA A 380 -31.30 -6.34 5.52
N PRO A 381 -32.47 -6.40 4.85
CA PRO A 381 -33.62 -5.60 5.24
C PRO A 381 -34.09 -5.92 6.66
N VAL A 382 -34.39 -4.89 7.46
CA VAL A 382 -34.97 -5.00 8.82
C VAL A 382 -36.22 -4.13 8.87
N ASP A 383 -37.34 -4.68 9.33
CA ASP A 383 -38.65 -4.01 9.40
C ASP A 383 -39.10 -3.36 8.07
N GLY A 384 -38.78 -4.03 6.95
CA GLY A 384 -39.10 -3.54 5.61
C GLY A 384 -38.25 -2.35 5.16
N LYS A 385 -37.29 -1.88 5.96
CA LYS A 385 -36.30 -0.86 5.56
C LYS A 385 -35.02 -1.54 5.08
N VAL A 386 -34.35 -0.94 4.10
CA VAL A 386 -33.02 -1.38 3.68
C VAL A 386 -31.98 -0.34 4.05
N SER A 387 -30.87 -0.79 4.61
CA SER A 387 -29.71 0.05 4.94
C SER A 387 -28.62 -0.09 3.89
N CYS A 388 -28.05 1.04 3.48
CA CYS A 388 -26.88 1.12 2.62
C CYS A 388 -25.88 2.11 3.24
N SER A 389 -24.59 1.84 3.12
CA SER A 389 -23.54 2.79 3.49
C SER A 389 -22.61 3.02 2.31
N ILE A 390 -22.31 4.29 2.01
CA ILE A 390 -21.26 4.68 1.07
C ILE A 390 -20.11 5.27 1.88
N ILE A 391 -18.95 4.64 1.77
CA ILE A 391 -17.76 4.93 2.56
C ILE A 391 -16.72 5.51 1.62
N TYR A 392 -16.25 6.72 1.91
CA TYR A 392 -15.11 7.33 1.24
C TYR A 392 -13.88 7.23 2.15
N ASN A 393 -12.93 6.37 1.81
CA ASN A 393 -11.61 6.33 2.46
C ASN A 393 -10.71 7.36 1.76
N ILE A 394 -10.34 8.43 2.47
CA ILE A 394 -9.66 9.59 1.88
C ILE A 394 -8.16 9.50 2.13
N GLN A 395 -7.37 9.55 1.05
CA GLN A 395 -5.90 9.63 1.12
C GLN A 395 -5.39 11.04 0.78
N LYS A 396 -6.00 11.70 -0.21
CA LYS A 396 -5.74 13.10 -0.54
C LYS A 396 -7.03 13.88 -0.62
N LEU A 397 -7.08 15.01 0.06
CA LEU A 397 -8.15 15.99 -0.04
C LEU A 397 -7.54 17.32 -0.51
N GLU A 398 -8.16 17.93 -1.53
CA GLU A 398 -7.66 19.15 -2.17
C GLU A 398 -6.18 19.04 -2.59
N ASN A 399 -5.80 17.90 -3.18
CA ASN A 399 -4.44 17.53 -3.58
C ASN A 399 -3.40 17.45 -2.44
N ARG A 400 -3.81 17.47 -1.17
CA ARG A 400 -2.93 17.32 0.00
C ARG A 400 -3.14 15.97 0.66
N LEU A 401 -2.05 15.27 0.97
CA LEU A 401 -2.09 14.00 1.71
C LEU A 401 -2.63 14.22 3.12
N LEU A 402 -3.43 13.29 3.63
CA LEU A 402 -3.85 13.28 5.03
C LEU A 402 -2.76 12.65 5.88
N THR A 403 -2.54 13.16 7.09
CA THR A 403 -1.56 12.57 8.03
C THR A 403 -2.05 11.28 8.67
N ASN A 404 -3.37 11.08 8.72
CA ASN A 404 -4.03 9.95 9.35
C ASN A 404 -5.07 9.39 8.38
N GLU A 405 -5.43 8.12 8.57
CA GLU A 405 -6.56 7.53 7.87
C GLU A 405 -7.85 8.28 8.23
N LEU A 406 -8.74 8.40 7.23
CA LEU A 406 -10.01 9.11 7.38
C LEU A 406 -11.07 8.46 6.48
N SER A 407 -12.20 8.10 7.07
CA SER A 407 -13.42 7.69 6.36
C SER A 407 -14.51 8.75 6.47
N VAL A 408 -15.25 8.99 5.38
CA VAL A 408 -16.56 9.64 5.39
C VAL A 408 -17.62 8.60 5.05
N ILE A 409 -18.53 8.35 5.98
CA ILE A 409 -19.51 7.26 5.89
C ILE A 409 -20.90 7.87 5.77
N PHE A 410 -21.47 7.85 4.57
CA PHE A 410 -22.86 8.19 4.38
C PHE A 410 -23.71 6.95 4.63
N LYS A 411 -24.65 7.03 5.57
CA LYS A 411 -25.58 5.96 5.90
C LYS A 411 -26.96 6.33 5.38
N PHE A 412 -27.61 5.39 4.73
CA PHE A 412 -28.94 5.52 4.16
C PHE A 412 -29.84 4.45 4.74
N LYS A 413 -31.02 4.84 5.21
CA LYS A 413 -32.12 3.92 5.48
C LYS A 413 -33.28 4.29 4.57
N VAL A 414 -33.66 3.34 3.74
CA VAL A 414 -34.65 3.54 2.69
C VAL A 414 -35.85 2.65 2.97
N VAL A 415 -37.05 3.21 2.90
CA VAL A 415 -38.27 2.41 2.81
C VAL A 415 -38.48 2.10 1.32
N PRO A 416 -38.37 0.84 0.88
CA PRO A 416 -38.75 0.45 -0.47
C PRO A 416 -40.20 0.89 -0.72
N LEU A 417 -40.47 1.54 -1.85
CA LEU A 417 -41.84 1.77 -2.28
C LEU A 417 -42.55 0.41 -2.35
N ASP A 418 -43.85 0.34 -2.01
CA ASP A 418 -44.62 -0.90 -2.15
C ASP A 418 -44.62 -1.35 -3.61
N PHE A 419 -43.70 -2.24 -3.98
CA PHE A 419 -43.65 -2.87 -5.29
C PHE A 419 -44.72 -3.94 -5.32
N VAL A 420 -45.81 -3.65 -6.03
CA VAL A 420 -46.76 -4.61 -6.61
C VAL A 420 -46.93 -5.88 -5.77
N LYS A 421 -47.96 -5.92 -4.91
CA LYS A 421 -48.52 -7.23 -4.51
C LYS A 421 -48.73 -8.03 -5.80
N PRO A 422 -48.21 -9.26 -5.93
CA PRO A 422 -48.45 -10.05 -7.11
C PRO A 422 -49.96 -10.08 -7.31
N ASN A 423 -50.43 -9.49 -8.40
CA ASN A 423 -51.82 -9.60 -8.76
C ASN A 423 -52.04 -11.12 -8.87
N PRO A 424 -52.93 -11.73 -8.05
CA PRO A 424 -53.24 -13.12 -8.27
C PRO A 424 -53.80 -13.19 -9.68
N GLN A 425 -53.04 -13.81 -10.59
CA GLN A 425 -53.55 -14.13 -11.90
C GLN A 425 -54.86 -14.88 -11.68
N PRO A 426 -55.98 -14.45 -12.27
CA PRO A 426 -57.21 -15.22 -12.19
C PRO A 426 -56.94 -16.58 -12.80
N VAL A 427 -56.90 -17.61 -11.94
CA VAL A 427 -56.74 -18.99 -12.35
C VAL A 427 -57.97 -19.35 -13.17
N SER A 428 -57.80 -19.48 -14.48
CA SER A 428 -58.82 -20.11 -15.33
C SER A 428 -58.80 -21.61 -15.03
N PRO A 429 -59.96 -22.25 -14.80
CA PRO A 429 -59.99 -23.66 -14.45
C PRO A 429 -59.68 -24.50 -15.70
N SER A 430 -58.76 -25.44 -15.57
CA SER A 430 -58.64 -26.58 -16.48
C SER A 430 -58.15 -27.82 -15.71
N PRO A 431 -58.50 -29.03 -16.19
CA PRO A 431 -58.81 -30.19 -15.35
C PRO A 431 -57.58 -31.00 -14.88
N VAL A 432 -57.79 -31.79 -13.83
CA VAL A 432 -56.84 -32.63 -13.04
C VAL A 432 -56.56 -33.98 -13.75
N PRO A 433 -55.44 -34.75 -13.57
CA PRO A 433 -53.99 -34.45 -13.46
C PRO A 433 -53.07 -35.46 -14.24
N GLN A 434 -51.75 -35.23 -14.27
CA GLN A 434 -50.71 -36.30 -14.28
C GLN A 434 -49.66 -35.95 -13.21
N PRO A 435 -49.14 -36.92 -12.41
CA PRO A 435 -48.21 -36.61 -11.33
C PRO A 435 -46.80 -36.35 -11.89
N ILE A 436 -46.49 -35.08 -12.12
CA ILE A 436 -45.12 -34.61 -12.32
C ILE A 436 -44.49 -34.46 -10.93
N PRO A 437 -43.24 -34.93 -10.69
CA PRO A 437 -42.55 -34.68 -9.43
C PRO A 437 -42.48 -33.17 -9.22
N VAL A 438 -43.10 -32.69 -8.14
CA VAL A 438 -43.01 -31.28 -7.74
C VAL A 438 -41.53 -31.02 -7.41
N PRO A 439 -40.82 -30.14 -8.13
CA PRO A 439 -39.52 -29.70 -7.69
C PRO A 439 -39.72 -29.08 -6.31
N GLU A 440 -39.01 -29.59 -5.32
CA GLU A 440 -39.05 -29.04 -3.96
C GLU A 440 -38.79 -27.54 -4.07
N PHE A 441 -39.80 -26.72 -3.76
CA PHE A 441 -39.69 -25.29 -3.90
C PHE A 441 -38.69 -24.80 -2.85
N ASP A 442 -37.46 -24.55 -3.30
CA ASP A 442 -36.37 -24.16 -2.42
C ASP A 442 -36.61 -22.74 -1.89
N PHE A 443 -37.30 -22.70 -0.75
CA PHE A 443 -37.62 -21.48 -0.03
C PHE A 443 -36.35 -20.72 0.38
N LYS A 444 -35.20 -21.41 0.55
CA LYS A 444 -33.91 -20.76 0.82
C LYS A 444 -33.36 -20.08 -0.44
N LEU A 445 -33.42 -20.73 -1.59
CA LEU A 445 -32.99 -20.12 -2.85
C LEU A 445 -33.86 -18.91 -3.22
N LEU A 446 -35.18 -18.99 -2.99
CA LEU A 446 -36.08 -17.86 -3.22
C LEU A 446 -35.80 -16.71 -2.25
N THR A 447 -35.68 -16.98 -0.96
CA THR A 447 -35.38 -15.93 0.03
C THR A 447 -34.00 -15.32 -0.18
N GLN A 448 -33.02 -16.11 -0.62
CA GLN A 448 -31.71 -15.61 -1.04
C GLN A 448 -31.82 -14.69 -2.26
N ARG A 449 -32.54 -15.11 -3.31
CA ARG A 449 -32.76 -14.28 -4.52
C ARG A 449 -33.52 -13.00 -4.22
N ILE A 450 -34.55 -13.05 -3.38
CA ILE A 450 -35.28 -11.87 -2.90
C ILE A 450 -34.36 -10.95 -2.09
N GLY A 451 -33.51 -11.52 -1.24
CA GLY A 451 -32.49 -10.77 -0.50
C GLY A 451 -31.52 -10.04 -1.41
N GLU A 452 -30.99 -10.72 -2.43
CA GLU A 452 -30.08 -10.10 -3.42
C GLU A 452 -30.77 -9.03 -4.27
N MET A 453 -32.02 -9.25 -4.67
CA MET A 453 -32.82 -8.25 -5.39
C MET A 453 -33.07 -7.00 -4.54
N LEU A 454 -33.42 -7.16 -3.25
CA LEU A 454 -33.64 -6.06 -2.32
C LEU A 454 -32.35 -5.26 -2.04
N LYS A 455 -31.20 -5.95 -1.95
CA LYS A 455 -29.88 -5.29 -1.88
C LYS A 455 -29.62 -4.44 -3.13
N GLY A 456 -29.87 -4.98 -4.32
CA GLY A 456 -29.72 -4.24 -5.58
C GLY A 456 -30.58 -2.97 -5.64
N VAL A 457 -31.85 -3.07 -5.24
CA VAL A 457 -32.75 -1.91 -5.15
C VAL A 457 -32.23 -0.85 -4.17
N ALA A 458 -31.69 -1.27 -3.02
CA ALA A 458 -31.14 -0.34 -2.04
C ALA A 458 -29.86 0.36 -2.50
N ILE A 459 -28.99 -0.34 -3.25
CA ILE A 459 -27.82 0.29 -3.89
C ILE A 459 -28.28 1.38 -4.84
N VAL A 460 -29.26 1.08 -5.71
CA VAL A 460 -29.81 2.07 -6.64
C VAL A 460 -30.38 3.28 -5.90
N ILE A 461 -31.21 3.06 -4.87
CA ILE A 461 -31.85 4.17 -4.16
C ILE A 461 -30.81 4.99 -3.39
N GLY A 462 -29.84 4.37 -2.73
CA GLY A 462 -28.74 5.07 -2.06
C GLY A 462 -27.92 5.93 -3.03
N VAL A 463 -27.55 5.36 -4.19
CA VAL A 463 -26.82 6.08 -5.24
C VAL A 463 -27.65 7.24 -5.81
N LEU A 464 -28.95 7.04 -6.05
CA LEU A 464 -29.84 8.10 -6.54
C LEU A 464 -30.07 9.21 -5.51
N ALA A 465 -30.20 8.85 -4.23
CA ALA A 465 -30.33 9.80 -3.12
C ALA A 465 -29.10 10.73 -3.05
N ILE A 466 -27.90 10.14 -3.14
CA ILE A 466 -26.62 10.86 -3.17
C ILE A 466 -26.52 11.84 -4.34
N ILE A 467 -27.00 11.44 -5.51
CA ILE A 467 -26.96 12.26 -6.72
C ILE A 467 -27.95 13.44 -6.68
N GLY A 468 -28.83 13.51 -5.67
CA GLY A 468 -29.86 14.53 -5.60
C GLY A 468 -30.91 14.41 -6.72
N LEU A 469 -30.96 13.25 -7.40
CA LEU A 469 -32.10 12.86 -8.23
C LEU A 469 -33.24 12.59 -7.25
N GLY A 470 -34.01 13.64 -6.96
CA GLY A 470 -35.07 13.60 -5.97
C GLY A 470 -36.03 12.42 -6.15
N ILE A 471 -36.82 12.15 -5.11
CA ILE A 471 -37.80 11.06 -4.99
C ILE A 471 -38.63 10.83 -6.28
N ALA A 472 -38.83 11.88 -7.10
CA ALA A 472 -39.55 11.85 -8.36
C ALA A 472 -38.96 10.96 -9.49
N VAL A 473 -37.67 10.63 -9.48
CA VAL A 473 -37.04 9.82 -10.58
C VAL A 473 -36.98 8.33 -10.24
N ILE A 474 -37.03 7.98 -8.96
CA ILE A 474 -37.02 6.60 -8.44
C ILE A 474 -38.14 5.73 -9.08
N PRO A 475 -39.40 6.20 -9.22
CA PRO A 475 -40.47 5.41 -9.85
C PRO A 475 -40.28 5.15 -11.35
N GLN A 476 -39.42 5.91 -12.04
CA GLN A 476 -39.18 5.76 -13.49
C GLN A 476 -38.05 4.77 -13.80
N LEU A 477 -37.08 4.63 -12.89
CA LEU A 477 -35.94 3.71 -13.04
C LEU A 477 -36.26 2.30 -12.52
N LEU A 478 -37.07 2.18 -11.46
CA LEU A 478 -37.31 0.90 -10.79
C LEU A 478 -38.18 -0.14 -11.54
N PRO A 479 -39.16 0.22 -12.38
CA PRO A 479 -39.89 -0.76 -13.18
C PRO A 479 -38.94 -1.57 -14.09
N ALA A 480 -37.83 -0.98 -14.54
CA ALA A 480 -36.83 -1.66 -15.35
C ALA A 480 -35.92 -2.63 -14.54
N VAL A 481 -35.80 -2.42 -13.23
CA VAL A 481 -34.99 -3.24 -12.31
C VAL A 481 -35.78 -4.45 -11.81
N VAL A 482 -37.07 -4.25 -11.51
CA VAL A 482 -37.97 -5.31 -11.02
C VAL A 482 -38.42 -6.27 -12.12
N LEU A 483 -38.50 -5.82 -13.39
CA LEU A 483 -38.80 -6.71 -14.52
C LEU A 483 -37.61 -7.59 -14.96
N ALA A 484 -36.44 -7.43 -14.36
CA ALA A 484 -35.21 -8.14 -14.72
C ALA A 484 -34.74 -9.17 -13.66
N ALA A 485 -35.43 -9.28 -12.52
CA ALA A 485 -35.25 -10.30 -11.48
C ALA A 485 -36.40 -11.31 -11.52
#